data_AF-A0AAV5R7R3-F1
#
_entry.id   AF-A0AAV5R7R3-F1
#
_cell.length_a   1.000
_cell.length_b   1.000
_cell.length_c   1.000
_cell.angle_alpha   90.00
_cell.angle_beta   90.00
_cell.angle_gamma   90.00
#
_symmetry.space_group_name_H-M   'P 1'
#
loop_
_entity.id
_entity.type
_entity.pdbx_description
1 polymer ?
#
loop_
_entity_poly.entity_id
_entity_poly.type
_entity_poly.pdbx_seq_one_letter_code
_entity_poly.pdbx_strand_id
1 'polypeptide(L)'
;MPEYSTKELDDLSVSLRNEEVRLNFPKEKIEDVISQLKNKLDERDYKFCSLLMKILVNYVADVVENAKFVYELIKDILPVAIGVETDDDKKFFVQVQLILINNMLTTNKEMFEKDHCLVIFEALLKIDFETVDDSLIVEILQDIHSIISQVEIRKFLEMKKILKEIRSTGDDEVCEMVDSVLLQYSTSLTCESLDNTEKLTIFKELFCQLKSMNDEQVLLNVVFEMNIDSEEFYKELIDIIFDPKTTRIKHQEHLPALLLLLSNQIRNENDMKRFVESVSINNLIEYYFHTVYPNLTLKHPWELQSIALLNKIPLTCIKSIQRTTLENYLNALSKLITTTTLQINVNLVILQMTFLGKILGSIEDTRNKELINGFLTDIKLSNEYESFPHEFKIILNQVYFQYLYTHKDSEDDEVKTVLQNTLEESEKLLKGSIEGRMPLQMIYLVELSKIFGFYVSKYRTEEWFKKSFDTMISVFNDANEQMQKNGNPTWKILENNIQYTKYYEK
;
A
#
# COMPACT_ATOMS: atom_id res chain seq x y z
N MET A 1 -52.68 -20.24 6.65
CA MET A 1 -52.66 -18.77 6.51
C MET A 1 -53.46 -18.42 5.26
N PRO A 2 -54.28 -17.36 5.25
CA PRO A 2 -54.91 -16.90 4.01
C PRO A 2 -53.82 -16.40 3.05
N GLU A 3 -53.90 -16.83 1.78
CA GLU A 3 -52.96 -16.47 0.72
C GLU A 3 -53.29 -15.06 0.21
N TYR A 4 -52.29 -14.19 0.06
CA TYR A 4 -52.50 -12.87 -0.53
C TYR A 4 -52.80 -13.02 -2.03
N SER A 5 -53.74 -12.23 -2.56
CA SER A 5 -53.89 -12.08 -4.00
C SER A 5 -52.78 -11.19 -4.57
N THR A 6 -52.45 -11.37 -5.86
CA THR A 6 -51.48 -10.50 -6.58
C THR A 6 -51.80 -9.02 -6.42
N LYS A 7 -53.08 -8.65 -6.50
CA LYS A 7 -53.53 -7.25 -6.38
C LYS A 7 -53.25 -6.70 -4.98
N GLU A 8 -53.50 -7.49 -3.94
CA GLU A 8 -53.20 -7.07 -2.56
C GLU A 8 -51.70 -6.87 -2.34
N LEU A 9 -50.85 -7.73 -2.92
CA LEU A 9 -49.39 -7.58 -2.82
C LEU A 9 -48.89 -6.31 -3.53
N ASP A 10 -49.44 -5.99 -4.70
CA ASP A 10 -49.10 -4.77 -5.44
C ASP A 10 -49.54 -3.51 -4.68
N ASP A 11 -50.77 -3.47 -4.17
CA ASP A 11 -51.31 -2.35 -3.39
C ASP A 11 -50.48 -2.12 -2.10
N LEU A 12 -50.12 -3.19 -1.41
CA LEU A 12 -49.24 -3.15 -0.23
C LEU A 12 -47.85 -2.62 -0.57
N SER A 13 -47.23 -3.13 -1.64
CA SER A 13 -45.91 -2.70 -2.10
C SER A 13 -45.87 -1.20 -2.44
N VAL A 14 -46.88 -0.68 -3.13
CA VAL A 14 -47.00 0.75 -3.44
C VAL A 14 -47.15 1.59 -2.17
N SER A 15 -47.97 1.15 -1.20
CA SER A 15 -48.20 1.88 0.04
C SER A 15 -46.92 2.06 0.87
N LEU A 16 -46.05 1.05 0.89
CA LEU A 16 -44.79 1.05 1.63
C LEU A 16 -43.71 1.96 1.05
N ARG A 17 -43.95 2.59 -0.11
CA ARG A 17 -43.06 3.65 -0.62
C ARG A 17 -43.08 4.91 0.25
N ASN A 18 -44.12 5.11 1.06
CA ASN A 18 -44.19 6.21 2.02
C ASN A 18 -43.51 5.83 3.36
N GLU A 19 -42.55 6.64 3.80
CA GLU A 19 -41.78 6.44 5.04
C GLU A 19 -42.65 6.37 6.30
N GLU A 20 -43.65 7.26 6.44
CA GLU A 20 -44.57 7.25 7.58
C GLU A 20 -45.36 5.93 7.65
N VAL A 21 -45.67 5.36 6.48
CA VAL A 21 -46.33 4.05 6.39
C VAL A 21 -45.36 2.95 6.82
N ARG A 22 -44.08 2.98 6.39
CA ARG A 22 -43.06 1.99 6.79
C ARG A 22 -42.84 1.95 8.29
N LEU A 23 -42.76 3.11 8.93
CA LEU A 23 -42.53 3.24 10.38
C LEU A 23 -43.68 2.67 11.21
N ASN A 24 -44.90 2.70 10.68
CA ASN A 24 -46.12 2.27 11.38
C ASN A 24 -46.69 0.95 10.86
N PHE A 25 -46.04 0.31 9.87
CA PHE A 25 -46.57 -0.91 9.26
C PHE A 25 -46.47 -2.09 10.25
N PRO A 26 -47.55 -2.88 10.45
CA PRO A 26 -47.53 -3.97 11.42
C PRO A 26 -46.51 -5.06 11.07
N LYS A 27 -45.62 -5.37 12.02
CA LYS A 27 -44.59 -6.43 11.87
C LYS A 27 -45.18 -7.81 11.59
N GLU A 28 -46.32 -8.13 12.20
CA GLU A 28 -47.06 -9.39 12.01
C GLU A 28 -47.39 -9.64 10.52
N LYS A 29 -47.74 -8.59 9.77
CA LYS A 29 -48.00 -8.70 8.33
C LYS A 29 -46.73 -9.00 7.52
N ILE A 30 -45.58 -8.51 7.97
CA ILE A 30 -44.29 -8.79 7.34
C ILE A 30 -43.85 -10.24 7.64
N GLU A 31 -44.12 -10.75 8.86
CA GLU A 31 -43.93 -12.17 9.19
C GLU A 31 -44.81 -13.07 8.32
N ASP A 32 -46.06 -12.67 8.06
CA ASP A 32 -46.96 -13.38 7.13
C ASP A 32 -46.39 -13.41 5.70
N VAL A 33 -45.89 -12.28 5.20
CA VAL A 33 -45.24 -12.16 3.88
C VAL A 33 -44.02 -13.06 3.79
N ILE A 34 -43.15 -13.07 4.81
CA ILE A 34 -41.95 -13.91 4.84
C ILE A 34 -42.31 -15.40 4.91
N SER A 35 -43.34 -15.76 5.68
CA SER A 35 -43.82 -17.15 5.77
C SER A 35 -44.35 -17.64 4.42
N GLN A 36 -45.10 -16.80 3.70
CA GLN A 36 -45.55 -17.12 2.34
C GLN A 36 -44.39 -17.20 1.36
N LEU A 37 -43.39 -16.32 1.48
CA LEU A 37 -42.20 -16.33 0.63
C LEU A 37 -41.45 -17.67 0.76
N LYS A 38 -41.24 -18.15 2.00
CA LYS A 38 -40.60 -19.44 2.25
C LYS A 38 -41.34 -20.60 1.56
N ASN A 39 -42.67 -20.65 1.71
CA ASN A 39 -43.48 -21.69 1.07
C ASN A 39 -43.43 -21.62 -0.47
N LYS A 40 -43.51 -20.42 -1.05
CA LYS A 40 -43.53 -20.22 -2.51
C LYS A 40 -42.17 -20.42 -3.17
N LEU A 41 -41.08 -20.23 -2.43
CA LEU A 41 -39.73 -20.59 -2.88
C LEU A 41 -39.59 -22.10 -3.09
N ASP A 42 -40.15 -22.91 -2.19
CA ASP A 42 -40.17 -24.38 -2.33
C ASP A 42 -40.99 -24.82 -3.55
N GLU A 43 -42.08 -24.12 -3.84
CA GLU A 43 -42.93 -24.33 -5.03
C GLU A 43 -42.29 -23.82 -6.34
N ARG A 44 -41.18 -23.08 -6.25
CA ARG A 44 -40.50 -22.38 -7.36
C ARG A 44 -41.40 -21.40 -8.13
N ASP A 45 -42.35 -20.76 -7.45
CA ASP A 45 -43.20 -19.71 -8.02
C ASP A 45 -42.49 -18.34 -7.95
N TYR A 46 -41.48 -18.14 -8.82
CA TYR A 46 -40.64 -16.94 -8.80
C TYR A 46 -41.39 -15.64 -9.07
N LYS A 47 -42.47 -15.69 -9.83
CA LYS A 47 -43.33 -14.54 -10.10
C LYS A 47 -44.01 -14.06 -8.82
N PHE A 48 -44.61 -14.98 -8.06
CA PHE A 48 -45.26 -14.64 -6.80
C PHE A 48 -44.24 -14.27 -5.71
N CYS A 49 -43.11 -14.99 -5.65
CA CYS A 49 -41.98 -14.66 -4.77
C CYS A 49 -41.46 -13.23 -5.00
N SER A 50 -41.38 -12.78 -6.25
CA SER A 50 -40.95 -11.42 -6.59
C SER A 50 -41.87 -10.35 -6.00
N LEU A 51 -43.19 -10.59 -5.99
CA LEU A 51 -44.16 -9.67 -5.41
C LEU A 51 -44.03 -9.58 -3.90
N LEU A 52 -43.88 -10.73 -3.23
CA LEU A 52 -43.62 -10.79 -1.79
C LEU A 52 -42.30 -10.09 -1.43
N MET A 53 -41.25 -10.30 -2.23
CA MET A 53 -39.94 -9.70 -1.99
C MET A 53 -39.96 -8.17 -2.19
N LYS A 54 -40.73 -7.64 -3.15
CA LYS A 54 -40.92 -6.19 -3.32
C LYS A 54 -41.51 -5.51 -2.08
N ILE A 55 -42.39 -6.19 -1.36
CA ILE A 55 -42.93 -5.66 -0.09
C ILE A 55 -41.78 -5.50 0.91
N LEU A 56 -40.90 -6.51 1.02
CA LEU A 56 -39.73 -6.43 1.90
C LEU A 56 -38.77 -5.32 1.47
N VAL A 57 -38.47 -5.21 0.18
CA VAL A 57 -37.61 -4.16 -0.41
C VAL A 57 -38.09 -2.78 0.02
N ASN A 58 -39.37 -2.49 -0.17
CA ASN A 58 -39.93 -1.20 0.21
C ASN A 58 -39.96 -1.05 1.73
N TYR A 59 -40.35 -2.08 2.49
CA TYR A 59 -40.46 -2.00 3.94
C TYR A 59 -39.15 -1.66 4.67
N VAL A 60 -38.02 -2.19 4.20
CA VAL A 60 -36.71 -1.95 4.83
C VAL A 60 -36.05 -0.62 4.45
N ALA A 61 -36.46 0.00 3.35
CA ALA A 61 -35.79 1.17 2.78
C ALA A 61 -35.73 2.34 3.79
N ASP A 62 -34.50 2.77 4.09
CA ASP A 62 -34.16 3.90 4.97
C ASP A 62 -34.62 3.78 6.43
N VAL A 63 -35.06 2.59 6.88
CA VAL A 63 -35.55 2.36 8.24
C VAL A 63 -34.75 1.24 8.92
N VAL A 64 -33.82 1.63 9.80
CA VAL A 64 -32.86 0.75 10.48
C VAL A 64 -33.54 -0.41 11.23
N GLU A 65 -34.62 -0.13 11.97
CA GLU A 65 -35.36 -1.13 12.74
C GLU A 65 -36.05 -2.17 11.85
N ASN A 66 -36.53 -1.75 10.69
CA ASN A 66 -37.20 -2.62 9.73
C ASN A 66 -36.19 -3.50 8.99
N ALA A 67 -35.07 -2.92 8.54
CA ALA A 67 -33.97 -3.67 7.95
C ALA A 67 -33.46 -4.77 8.90
N LYS A 68 -33.24 -4.43 10.18
CA LYS A 68 -32.84 -5.39 11.22
C LYS A 68 -33.88 -6.49 11.42
N PHE A 69 -35.15 -6.12 11.48
CA PHE A 69 -36.22 -7.08 11.67
C PHE A 69 -36.34 -8.07 10.50
N VAL A 70 -36.32 -7.58 9.26
CA VAL A 70 -36.40 -8.43 8.07
C VAL A 70 -35.19 -9.34 7.96
N TYR A 71 -33.98 -8.79 8.12
CA TYR A 71 -32.75 -9.57 8.05
C TYR A 71 -32.76 -10.78 8.99
N GLU A 72 -33.13 -10.60 10.27
CA GLU A 72 -33.19 -11.71 11.23
C GLU A 72 -34.14 -12.84 10.81
N LEU A 73 -35.21 -12.52 10.07
CA LEU A 73 -36.21 -13.49 9.64
C LEU A 73 -35.85 -14.20 8.33
N ILE A 74 -35.00 -13.58 7.51
CA ILE A 74 -34.65 -14.09 6.16
C ILE A 74 -33.19 -14.51 6.00
N LYS A 75 -32.30 -14.25 6.95
CA LYS A 75 -30.85 -14.52 6.82
C LYS A 75 -30.51 -15.96 6.40
N ASP A 76 -31.26 -16.95 6.87
CA ASP A 76 -31.08 -18.37 6.50
C ASP A 76 -31.60 -18.73 5.10
N ILE A 77 -32.39 -17.86 4.48
CA ILE A 77 -32.96 -18.03 3.13
C ILE A 77 -32.40 -17.01 2.13
N LEU A 78 -31.37 -16.24 2.52
CA LEU A 78 -30.61 -15.38 1.61
C LEU A 78 -29.41 -16.14 1.02
N PRO A 79 -29.58 -16.82 -0.12
CA PRO A 79 -28.49 -17.04 -1.05
C PRO A 79 -28.94 -16.63 -2.44
N VAL A 80 -28.22 -15.73 -3.12
CA VAL A 80 -28.61 -15.23 -4.44
C VAL A 80 -28.90 -16.42 -5.36
N ALA A 81 -30.15 -16.53 -5.83
CA ALA A 81 -30.71 -17.76 -6.37
C ALA A 81 -30.10 -18.10 -7.74
N ILE A 82 -28.99 -18.83 -7.76
CA ILE A 82 -28.21 -18.98 -8.99
C ILE A 82 -28.16 -20.40 -9.53
N GLY A 83 -28.61 -20.48 -10.78
CA GLY A 83 -28.22 -21.43 -11.80
C GLY A 83 -28.50 -20.80 -13.16
N VAL A 84 -27.67 -21.10 -14.15
CA VAL A 84 -27.73 -20.60 -15.55
C VAL A 84 -29.05 -21.05 -16.20
N GLU A 85 -30.12 -20.25 -16.13
CA GLU A 85 -31.36 -20.54 -16.86
C GLU A 85 -32.09 -19.26 -17.31
N THR A 86 -32.68 -19.35 -18.49
CA THR A 86 -33.26 -18.28 -19.32
C THR A 86 -34.66 -17.78 -18.89
N ASP A 87 -35.16 -18.12 -17.70
CA ASP A 87 -36.51 -17.75 -17.27
C ASP A 87 -36.58 -16.30 -16.75
N ASP A 88 -37.37 -15.46 -17.42
CA ASP A 88 -37.55 -14.04 -17.09
C ASP A 88 -38.11 -13.83 -15.67
N ASP A 89 -38.98 -14.71 -15.17
CA ASP A 89 -39.56 -14.58 -13.83
C ASP A 89 -38.50 -14.81 -12.74
N LYS A 90 -37.54 -15.72 -12.99
CA LYS A 90 -36.43 -15.99 -12.09
C LYS A 90 -35.38 -14.87 -12.14
N LYS A 91 -35.08 -14.32 -13.32
CA LYS A 91 -34.18 -13.15 -13.48
C LYS A 91 -34.72 -11.96 -12.71
N PHE A 92 -36.01 -11.66 -12.87
CA PHE A 92 -36.66 -10.58 -12.15
C PHE A 92 -36.64 -10.81 -10.64
N PHE A 93 -36.87 -12.05 -10.20
CA PHE A 93 -36.75 -12.41 -8.79
C PHE A 93 -35.36 -12.10 -8.24
N VAL A 94 -34.29 -12.53 -8.91
CA VAL A 94 -32.90 -12.26 -8.52
C VAL A 94 -32.62 -10.76 -8.41
N GLN A 95 -33.06 -9.95 -9.38
CA GLN A 95 -32.93 -8.49 -9.31
C GLN A 95 -33.57 -7.92 -8.04
N VAL A 96 -34.80 -8.34 -7.70
CA VAL A 96 -35.51 -7.87 -6.50
C VAL A 96 -34.80 -8.34 -5.22
N GLN A 97 -34.21 -9.54 -5.20
CA GLN A 97 -33.40 -10.00 -4.06
C GLN A 97 -32.16 -9.12 -3.86
N LEU A 98 -31.46 -8.77 -4.94
CA LEU A 98 -30.26 -7.92 -4.86
C LEU A 98 -30.62 -6.52 -4.38
N ILE A 99 -31.75 -5.95 -4.82
CA ILE A 99 -32.22 -4.65 -4.32
C ILE A 99 -32.50 -4.74 -2.81
N LEU A 100 -33.11 -5.82 -2.34
CA LEU A 100 -33.35 -6.02 -0.90
C LEU A 100 -32.02 -6.08 -0.13
N ILE A 101 -31.05 -6.85 -0.62
CA ILE A 101 -29.73 -6.98 0.00
C ILE A 101 -29.05 -5.61 0.05
N ASN A 102 -29.03 -4.87 -1.05
CA ASN A 102 -28.42 -3.54 -1.12
C ASN A 102 -29.10 -2.55 -0.17
N ASN A 103 -30.43 -2.50 -0.14
CA ASN A 103 -31.17 -1.65 0.79
C ASN A 103 -30.84 -2.00 2.25
N MET A 104 -30.74 -3.28 2.58
CA MET A 104 -30.39 -3.70 3.93
C MET A 104 -28.93 -3.35 4.30
N LEU A 105 -27.97 -3.52 3.38
CA LEU A 105 -26.56 -3.17 3.59
C LEU A 105 -26.38 -1.65 3.76
N THR A 106 -26.96 -0.86 2.86
CA THR A 106 -26.89 0.60 2.89
C THR A 106 -27.62 1.20 4.10
N THR A 107 -28.76 0.62 4.50
CA THR A 107 -29.54 1.09 5.66
C THR A 107 -28.93 0.67 6.99
N ASN A 108 -28.44 -0.57 7.11
CA ASN A 108 -27.90 -1.10 8.37
C ASN A 108 -26.89 -2.24 8.16
N LYS A 109 -25.69 -1.90 7.65
CA LYS A 109 -24.60 -2.87 7.46
C LYS A 109 -24.18 -3.64 8.72
N GLU A 110 -24.33 -3.04 9.91
CA GLU A 110 -23.80 -3.61 11.17
C GLU A 110 -24.52 -4.89 11.62
N MET A 111 -25.71 -5.18 11.07
CA MET A 111 -26.44 -6.41 11.38
C MET A 111 -25.95 -7.64 10.60
N PHE A 112 -25.24 -7.43 9.49
CA PHE A 112 -24.82 -8.53 8.63
C PHE A 112 -23.67 -9.32 9.27
N GLU A 113 -23.88 -10.63 9.37
CA GLU A 113 -22.87 -11.55 9.87
C GLU A 113 -21.93 -11.97 8.72
N LYS A 114 -20.67 -12.25 9.08
CA LYS A 114 -19.62 -12.63 8.12
C LYS A 114 -20.02 -13.82 7.25
N ASP A 115 -20.58 -14.86 7.85
CA ASP A 115 -20.94 -16.10 7.14
C ASP A 115 -22.05 -15.85 6.11
N HIS A 116 -23.03 -15.00 6.41
CA HIS A 116 -24.06 -14.62 5.43
C HIS A 116 -23.48 -13.78 4.29
N CYS A 117 -22.55 -12.86 4.58
CA CYS A 117 -21.87 -12.08 3.55
C CYS A 117 -21.04 -12.97 2.62
N LEU A 118 -20.38 -14.00 3.15
CA LEU A 118 -19.65 -14.98 2.35
C LEU A 118 -20.59 -15.75 1.41
N VAL A 119 -21.77 -16.16 1.89
CA VAL A 119 -22.79 -16.82 1.06
C VAL A 119 -23.28 -15.88 -0.05
N ILE A 120 -23.55 -14.61 0.26
CA ILE A 120 -23.94 -13.60 -0.74
C ILE A 120 -22.83 -13.43 -1.78
N PHE A 121 -21.58 -13.24 -1.34
CA PHE A 121 -20.41 -13.10 -2.20
C PHE A 121 -20.27 -14.30 -3.15
N GLU A 122 -20.25 -15.53 -2.64
CA GLU A 122 -20.14 -16.74 -3.45
C GLU A 122 -21.29 -16.91 -4.44
N ALA A 123 -22.47 -16.43 -4.06
CA ALA A 123 -23.60 -16.41 -4.94
C ALA A 123 -23.33 -15.39 -6.06
N LEU A 124 -23.04 -14.12 -5.79
CA LEU A 124 -22.72 -13.11 -6.82
C LEU A 124 -21.74 -13.61 -7.90
N LEU A 125 -20.74 -14.41 -7.52
CA LEU A 125 -19.77 -15.01 -8.45
C LEU A 125 -20.33 -15.98 -9.50
N LYS A 126 -21.60 -16.38 -9.37
CA LYS A 126 -22.24 -17.36 -10.26
C LYS A 126 -23.33 -16.72 -11.13
N ILE A 127 -23.69 -15.44 -10.91
CA ILE A 127 -24.77 -14.74 -11.63
C ILE A 127 -24.43 -14.64 -13.11
N ASP A 128 -25.47 -14.67 -13.95
CA ASP A 128 -25.36 -14.28 -15.37
C ASP A 128 -25.63 -12.78 -15.52
N PHE A 129 -24.59 -12.01 -15.84
CA PHE A 129 -24.55 -10.54 -15.79
C PHE A 129 -25.41 -9.85 -16.86
N GLU A 130 -25.82 -10.55 -17.92
CA GLU A 130 -26.70 -9.95 -18.94
C GLU A 130 -28.11 -9.61 -18.42
N THR A 131 -28.44 -10.00 -17.20
CA THR A 131 -29.83 -10.08 -16.71
C THR A 131 -30.11 -9.25 -15.46
N VAL A 132 -29.09 -8.59 -14.91
CA VAL A 132 -29.12 -7.88 -13.63
C VAL A 132 -28.45 -6.52 -13.80
N ASP A 133 -28.84 -5.56 -12.97
CA ASP A 133 -28.17 -4.25 -12.91
C ASP A 133 -26.73 -4.40 -12.39
N ASP A 134 -25.77 -4.13 -13.27
CA ASP A 134 -24.34 -4.19 -13.01
C ASP A 134 -23.92 -3.29 -11.83
N SER A 135 -24.48 -2.09 -11.71
CA SER A 135 -24.14 -1.14 -10.65
C SER A 135 -24.45 -1.71 -9.25
N LEU A 136 -25.60 -2.37 -9.14
CA LEU A 136 -26.08 -3.00 -7.91
C LEU A 136 -25.15 -4.12 -7.43
N ILE A 137 -24.58 -4.90 -8.35
CA ILE A 137 -23.63 -5.96 -8.01
C ILE A 137 -22.35 -5.35 -7.43
N VAL A 138 -21.85 -4.28 -8.05
CA VAL A 138 -20.63 -3.60 -7.60
C VAL A 138 -20.85 -2.93 -6.23
N GLU A 139 -22.01 -2.29 -6.00
CA GLU A 139 -22.40 -1.72 -4.71
C GLU A 139 -22.40 -2.78 -3.59
N ILE A 140 -23.06 -3.90 -3.81
CA ILE A 140 -23.13 -4.98 -2.81
C ILE A 140 -21.73 -5.53 -2.52
N LEU A 141 -20.90 -5.78 -3.54
CA LEU A 141 -19.52 -6.22 -3.34
C LEU A 141 -18.71 -5.21 -2.52
N GLN A 142 -18.87 -3.91 -2.80
CA GLN A 142 -18.19 -2.85 -2.07
C GLN A 142 -18.57 -2.84 -0.58
N ASP A 143 -19.86 -2.96 -0.26
CA ASP A 143 -20.33 -2.91 1.13
C ASP A 143 -19.93 -4.16 1.93
N ILE A 144 -20.09 -5.36 1.35
CA ILE A 144 -19.79 -6.62 2.06
C ILE A 144 -18.29 -6.83 2.29
N HIS A 145 -17.41 -6.19 1.49
CA HIS A 145 -15.95 -6.27 1.69
C HIS A 145 -15.57 -5.95 3.14
N SER A 146 -16.15 -4.89 3.70
CA SER A 146 -15.87 -4.41 5.06
C SER A 146 -16.24 -5.42 6.16
N ILE A 147 -17.12 -6.38 5.85
CA ILE A 147 -17.64 -7.39 6.78
C ILE A 147 -16.89 -8.72 6.62
N ILE A 148 -16.64 -9.14 5.38
CA ILE A 148 -15.95 -10.40 5.08
C ILE A 148 -14.49 -10.33 5.53
N SER A 149 -13.84 -9.16 5.37
CA SER A 149 -12.46 -8.83 5.75
C SER A 149 -11.33 -9.62 5.05
N GLN A 150 -11.57 -10.86 4.60
CA GLN A 150 -10.59 -11.67 3.88
C GLN A 150 -11.27 -12.70 2.96
N VAL A 151 -10.77 -12.84 1.72
CA VAL A 151 -11.25 -13.85 0.75
C VAL A 151 -10.12 -14.69 0.16
N GLU A 152 -10.43 -15.92 -0.26
CA GLU A 152 -9.45 -16.73 -1.01
C GLU A 152 -9.12 -16.09 -2.37
N ILE A 153 -7.85 -16.13 -2.74
CA ILE A 153 -7.37 -15.60 -4.02
C ILE A 153 -8.11 -16.17 -5.24
N ARG A 154 -8.47 -17.46 -5.24
CA ARG A 154 -9.23 -18.06 -6.35
C ARG A 154 -10.59 -17.40 -6.52
N LYS A 155 -11.27 -17.07 -5.42
CA LYS A 155 -12.54 -16.35 -5.43
C LYS A 155 -12.38 -14.89 -5.84
N PHE A 156 -11.29 -14.24 -5.43
CA PHE A 156 -10.95 -12.92 -5.94
C PHE A 156 -10.75 -12.93 -7.47
N LEU A 157 -10.08 -13.95 -8.02
CA LEU A 157 -9.88 -14.05 -9.47
C LEU A 157 -11.19 -14.30 -10.23
N GLU A 158 -12.09 -15.13 -9.69
CA GLU A 158 -13.47 -15.29 -10.19
C GLU A 158 -14.21 -13.93 -10.20
N MET A 159 -14.20 -13.21 -9.08
CA MET A 159 -14.79 -11.87 -8.95
C MET A 159 -14.18 -10.89 -9.96
N LYS A 160 -12.86 -10.90 -10.11
CA LYS A 160 -12.16 -9.99 -11.03
C LYS A 160 -12.55 -10.24 -12.48
N LYS A 161 -12.78 -11.49 -12.87
CA LYS A 161 -13.27 -11.81 -14.20
C LYS A 161 -14.64 -11.19 -14.46
N ILE A 162 -15.54 -11.31 -13.50
CA ILE A 162 -16.89 -10.74 -13.52
C ILE A 162 -16.85 -9.22 -13.62
N LEU A 163 -16.11 -8.59 -12.71
CA LEU A 163 -16.01 -7.13 -12.67
C LEU A 163 -15.38 -6.56 -13.96
N LYS A 164 -14.52 -7.33 -14.65
CA LYS A 164 -14.00 -6.95 -15.96
C LYS A 164 -15.06 -6.97 -17.06
N GLU A 165 -15.99 -7.92 -17.01
CA GLU A 165 -17.13 -7.98 -17.93
C GLU A 165 -18.03 -6.75 -17.70
N ILE A 166 -18.39 -6.47 -16.45
CA ILE A 166 -19.15 -5.27 -16.05
C ILE A 166 -18.46 -3.98 -16.51
N ARG A 167 -17.15 -3.84 -16.25
CA ARG A 167 -16.37 -2.66 -16.67
C ARG A 167 -16.38 -2.45 -18.19
N SER A 168 -16.53 -3.51 -18.98
CA SER A 168 -16.50 -3.41 -20.44
C SER A 168 -17.80 -2.86 -21.04
N THR A 169 -18.91 -2.93 -20.29
CA THR A 169 -20.25 -2.49 -20.68
C THR A 169 -20.73 -1.26 -19.90
N GLY A 170 -20.17 -1.02 -18.72
CA GLY A 170 -20.52 0.07 -17.82
C GLY A 170 -20.09 1.46 -18.29
N ASP A 171 -20.69 2.49 -17.68
CA ASP A 171 -20.26 3.87 -17.81
C ASP A 171 -19.07 4.21 -16.90
N ASP A 172 -18.62 5.47 -16.93
CA ASP A 172 -17.45 5.91 -16.17
C ASP A 172 -17.63 5.75 -14.64
N GLU A 173 -18.85 5.95 -14.11
CA GLU A 173 -19.14 5.83 -12.68
C GLU A 173 -19.05 4.37 -12.23
N VAL A 174 -19.67 3.45 -12.97
CA VAL A 174 -19.57 2.01 -12.70
C VAL A 174 -18.12 1.53 -12.85
N CYS A 175 -17.37 2.05 -13.82
CA CYS A 175 -15.94 1.72 -13.99
C CYS A 175 -15.10 2.14 -12.76
N GLU A 176 -15.34 3.31 -12.18
CA GLU A 176 -14.65 3.77 -10.97
C GLU A 176 -15.00 2.90 -9.76
N MET A 177 -16.26 2.50 -9.62
CA MET A 177 -16.70 1.59 -8.56
C MET A 177 -16.07 0.20 -8.69
N VAL A 178 -16.00 -0.34 -9.91
CA VAL A 178 -15.31 -1.62 -10.18
C VAL A 178 -13.86 -1.55 -9.74
N ASP A 179 -13.14 -0.50 -10.12
CA ASP A 179 -11.74 -0.33 -9.74
C ASP A 179 -11.57 -0.23 -8.22
N SER A 180 -12.47 0.47 -7.54
CA SER A 180 -12.51 0.56 -6.08
C SER A 180 -12.69 -0.82 -5.42
N VAL A 181 -13.65 -1.62 -5.88
CA VAL A 181 -13.90 -2.97 -5.36
C VAL A 181 -12.69 -3.87 -5.57
N LEU A 182 -12.11 -3.87 -6.78
CA LEU A 182 -10.92 -4.68 -7.08
C LEU A 182 -9.75 -4.32 -6.16
N LEU A 183 -9.52 -3.02 -5.93
CA LEU A 183 -8.47 -2.54 -5.02
C LEU A 183 -8.73 -2.98 -3.58
N GLN A 184 -9.94 -2.78 -3.07
CA GLN A 184 -10.32 -3.16 -1.70
C GLN A 184 -10.05 -4.63 -1.45
N TYR A 185 -10.66 -5.52 -2.24
CA TYR A 185 -10.49 -6.96 -2.06
C TYR A 185 -9.05 -7.43 -2.26
N SER A 186 -8.28 -6.79 -3.15
CA SER A 186 -6.87 -7.18 -3.35
C SER A 186 -5.99 -7.00 -2.10
N THR A 187 -6.37 -6.13 -1.17
CA THR A 187 -5.64 -5.89 0.09
C THR A 187 -5.96 -6.91 1.20
N SER A 188 -6.94 -7.78 0.96
CA SER A 188 -7.59 -8.63 1.96
C SER A 188 -7.73 -10.06 1.43
N LEU A 189 -6.61 -10.67 1.06
CA LEU A 189 -6.58 -11.98 0.43
C LEU A 189 -6.00 -13.04 1.38
N THR A 190 -6.35 -14.30 1.14
CA THR A 190 -5.60 -15.46 1.65
C THR A 190 -5.11 -16.32 0.48
N CYS A 191 -3.83 -16.69 0.55
CA CYS A 191 -3.12 -17.45 -0.46
C CYS A 191 -2.55 -18.79 0.07
N GLU A 192 -2.96 -19.22 1.26
CA GLU A 192 -2.38 -20.38 1.96
C GLU A 192 -2.51 -21.71 1.20
N SER A 193 -3.53 -21.85 0.36
CA SER A 193 -3.82 -23.08 -0.40
C SER A 193 -3.13 -23.16 -1.76
N LEU A 194 -2.21 -22.24 -2.08
CA LEU A 194 -1.50 -22.20 -3.36
C LEU A 194 -0.07 -22.71 -3.22
N ASP A 195 0.35 -23.57 -4.16
CA ASP A 195 1.77 -23.88 -4.36
C ASP A 195 2.50 -22.79 -5.19
N ASN A 196 3.83 -22.87 -5.27
CA ASN A 196 4.64 -21.89 -6.01
C ASN A 196 4.36 -21.88 -7.53
N THR A 197 3.92 -23.00 -8.11
CA THR A 197 3.60 -23.10 -9.54
C THR A 197 2.30 -22.37 -9.85
N GLU A 198 1.29 -22.56 -8.99
CA GLU A 198 0.02 -21.83 -9.07
C GLU A 198 0.24 -20.33 -8.89
N LYS A 199 1.02 -19.93 -7.88
CA LYS A 199 1.35 -18.53 -7.64
C LYS A 199 2.03 -17.88 -8.84
N LEU A 200 2.98 -18.57 -9.48
CA LEU A 200 3.64 -18.08 -10.70
C LEU A 200 2.65 -17.95 -11.86
N THR A 201 1.72 -18.89 -11.99
CA THR A 201 0.68 -18.85 -13.04
C THR A 201 -0.24 -17.65 -12.85
N ILE A 202 -0.71 -17.41 -11.61
CA ILE A 202 -1.55 -16.27 -11.26
C ILE A 202 -0.80 -14.96 -11.52
N PHE A 203 0.46 -14.86 -11.12
CA PHE A 203 1.28 -13.68 -11.43
C PHE A 203 1.33 -13.40 -12.93
N LYS A 204 1.62 -14.42 -13.75
CA LYS A 204 1.70 -14.26 -15.22
C LYS A 204 0.37 -13.83 -15.81
N GLU A 205 -0.74 -14.42 -15.33
CA GLU A 205 -2.08 -14.03 -15.77
C GLU A 205 -2.36 -12.55 -15.45
N LEU A 206 -2.12 -12.12 -14.21
CA LEU A 206 -2.36 -10.74 -13.79
C LEU A 206 -1.45 -9.75 -14.55
N PHE A 207 -0.17 -10.09 -14.71
CA PHE A 207 0.79 -9.26 -15.44
C PHE A 207 0.40 -9.07 -16.91
N CYS A 208 0.01 -10.14 -17.62
CA CYS A 208 -0.44 -10.05 -19.01
C CYS A 208 -1.74 -9.26 -19.19
N GLN A 209 -2.44 -8.95 -18.11
CA GLN A 209 -3.72 -8.24 -18.11
C GLN A 209 -3.63 -6.79 -17.65
N LEU A 210 -2.43 -6.27 -17.34
CA LEU A 210 -2.24 -4.88 -16.91
C LEU A 210 -2.65 -3.91 -18.03
N LYS A 211 -3.49 -2.93 -17.69
CA LYS A 211 -3.90 -1.84 -18.59
C LYS A 211 -3.92 -0.47 -17.91
N SER A 212 -3.83 -0.43 -16.59
CA SER A 212 -3.97 0.78 -15.78
C SER A 212 -3.13 0.73 -14.50
N MET A 213 -2.95 1.89 -13.86
CA MET A 213 -2.29 1.99 -12.55
C MET A 213 -3.03 1.24 -11.44
N ASN A 214 -4.37 1.13 -11.54
CA ASN A 214 -5.17 0.33 -10.59
C ASN A 214 -4.87 -1.16 -10.75
N ASP A 215 -4.70 -1.65 -11.99
CA ASP A 215 -4.28 -3.03 -12.24
C ASP A 215 -2.88 -3.30 -11.66
N GLU A 216 -1.95 -2.33 -11.76
CA GLU A 216 -0.61 -2.44 -11.16
C GLU A 216 -0.69 -2.56 -9.64
N GLN A 217 -1.50 -1.72 -8.99
CA GLN A 217 -1.70 -1.79 -7.54
C GLN A 217 -2.33 -3.14 -7.11
N VAL A 218 -3.32 -3.63 -7.85
CA VAL A 218 -3.91 -4.97 -7.61
C VAL A 218 -2.85 -6.05 -7.75
N LEU A 219 -2.02 -6.02 -8.79
CA LEU A 219 -0.91 -6.96 -8.97
C LEU A 219 0.05 -6.91 -7.78
N LEU A 220 0.46 -5.71 -7.35
CA LEU A 220 1.36 -5.52 -6.21
C LEU A 220 0.78 -6.12 -4.92
N ASN A 221 -0.49 -5.85 -4.63
CA ASN A 221 -1.17 -6.38 -3.45
C ASN A 221 -1.26 -7.91 -3.48
N VAL A 222 -1.67 -8.47 -4.61
CA VAL A 222 -1.81 -9.92 -4.79
C VAL A 222 -0.45 -10.62 -4.67
N VAL A 223 0.60 -10.10 -5.32
CA VAL A 223 1.95 -10.70 -5.26
C VAL A 223 2.55 -10.60 -3.86
N PHE A 224 2.30 -9.49 -3.16
CA PHE A 224 2.71 -9.34 -1.77
C PHE A 224 2.07 -10.41 -0.89
N GLU A 225 0.74 -10.60 -0.98
CA GLU A 225 0.02 -11.61 -0.19
C GLU A 225 0.44 -13.04 -0.56
N MET A 226 0.65 -13.33 -1.85
CA MET A 226 1.14 -14.65 -2.28
C MET A 226 2.51 -15.00 -1.68
N ASN A 227 3.31 -13.99 -1.33
CA ASN A 227 4.67 -14.13 -0.80
C ASN A 227 5.47 -15.19 -1.58
N ILE A 228 5.53 -15.02 -2.91
CA ILE A 228 6.22 -15.99 -3.78
C ILE A 228 7.70 -16.01 -3.42
N ASP A 229 8.19 -17.19 -3.04
CA ASP A 229 9.60 -17.46 -2.75
C ASP A 229 10.09 -18.58 -3.66
N SER A 230 10.50 -18.21 -4.88
CA SER A 230 10.94 -19.14 -5.91
C SER A 230 12.02 -18.51 -6.78
N GLU A 231 13.12 -19.23 -6.99
CA GLU A 231 14.17 -18.81 -7.94
C GLU A 231 13.63 -18.64 -9.36
N GLU A 232 12.62 -19.44 -9.74
CA GLU A 232 11.98 -19.33 -11.05
C GLU A 232 11.21 -18.02 -11.19
N PHE A 233 10.48 -17.61 -10.15
CA PHE A 233 9.76 -16.33 -10.16
C PHE A 233 10.72 -15.15 -10.23
N TYR A 234 11.81 -15.20 -9.45
CA TYR A 234 12.86 -14.18 -9.49
C TYR A 234 13.48 -14.06 -10.89
N LYS A 235 13.82 -15.19 -11.52
CA LYS A 235 14.36 -15.22 -12.88
C LYS A 235 13.37 -14.66 -13.89
N GLU A 236 12.10 -15.06 -13.79
CA GLU A 236 11.03 -14.56 -14.66
C GLU A 236 10.89 -13.03 -14.55
N LEU A 237 10.91 -12.46 -13.34
CA LEU A 237 10.88 -11.00 -13.17
C LEU A 237 12.05 -10.29 -13.86
N ILE A 238 13.26 -10.84 -13.75
CA ILE A 238 14.43 -10.32 -14.46
C ILE A 238 14.21 -10.42 -15.98
N ASP A 239 13.76 -11.57 -16.48
CA ASP A 239 13.55 -11.81 -17.90
C ASP A 239 12.41 -10.96 -18.49
N ILE A 240 11.42 -10.59 -17.68
CA ILE A 240 10.39 -9.61 -18.03
C ILE A 240 11.05 -8.24 -18.17
N ILE A 241 11.70 -7.74 -17.12
CA ILE A 241 12.19 -6.35 -17.09
C ILE A 241 13.36 -6.13 -18.05
N PHE A 242 14.26 -7.10 -18.20
CA PHE A 242 15.56 -6.95 -18.87
C PHE A 242 15.75 -7.91 -20.03
N ASP A 243 16.40 -7.42 -21.09
CA ASP A 243 16.84 -8.19 -22.24
C ASP A 243 18.05 -9.06 -21.87
N PRO A 244 17.94 -10.41 -21.94
CA PRO A 244 19.02 -11.28 -21.49
C PRO A 244 20.26 -11.21 -22.38
N LYS A 245 20.18 -10.63 -23.58
CA LYS A 245 21.32 -10.48 -24.49
C LYS A 245 22.01 -9.13 -24.31
N THR A 246 21.25 -8.06 -24.07
CA THR A 246 21.76 -6.69 -24.00
C THR A 246 21.81 -6.12 -22.59
N THR A 247 21.18 -6.77 -21.62
CA THR A 247 20.97 -6.34 -20.23
C THR A 247 20.22 -5.01 -20.09
N ARG A 248 19.56 -4.55 -21.18
CA ARG A 248 18.77 -3.32 -21.22
C ARG A 248 17.32 -3.59 -20.84
N ILE A 249 16.62 -2.55 -20.40
CA ILE A 249 15.21 -2.63 -20.03
C ILE A 249 14.35 -2.91 -21.28
N LYS A 250 13.48 -3.93 -21.23
CA LYS A 250 12.50 -4.28 -22.27
C LYS A 250 11.20 -3.52 -22.12
N HIS A 251 10.59 -3.60 -20.94
CA HIS A 251 9.29 -3.03 -20.65
C HIS A 251 9.46 -1.65 -20.02
N GLN A 252 8.92 -0.65 -20.70
CA GLN A 252 8.91 0.72 -20.21
C GLN A 252 7.60 1.01 -19.45
N GLU A 253 6.51 0.37 -19.88
CA GLU A 253 5.22 0.38 -19.20
C GLU A 253 5.28 -0.45 -17.92
N HIS A 254 4.60 0.02 -16.87
CA HIS A 254 4.52 -0.65 -15.55
C HIS A 254 5.87 -0.86 -14.84
N LEU A 255 6.93 -0.21 -15.32
CA LEU A 255 8.29 -0.40 -14.81
C LEU A 255 8.40 -0.11 -13.30
N PRO A 256 7.78 0.94 -12.71
CA PRO A 256 7.87 1.18 -11.27
C PRO A 256 7.35 -0.01 -10.43
N ALA A 257 6.19 -0.58 -10.79
CA ALA A 257 5.64 -1.75 -10.09
C ALA A 257 6.57 -2.96 -10.22
N LEU A 258 7.09 -3.22 -11.42
CA LEU A 258 8.02 -4.33 -11.66
C LEU A 258 9.34 -4.19 -10.90
N LEU A 259 9.92 -2.99 -10.83
CA LEU A 259 11.14 -2.73 -10.05
C LEU A 259 10.89 -2.90 -8.54
N LEU A 260 9.71 -2.52 -8.06
CA LEU A 260 9.32 -2.74 -6.67
C LEU A 260 9.16 -4.24 -6.35
N LEU A 261 8.52 -5.01 -7.23
CA LEU A 261 8.43 -6.47 -7.10
C LEU A 261 9.81 -7.12 -7.08
N LEU A 262 10.68 -6.75 -8.03
CA LEU A 262 12.05 -7.27 -8.08
C LEU A 262 12.84 -6.90 -6.83
N SER A 263 12.69 -5.67 -6.33
CA SER A 263 13.28 -5.25 -5.06
C SER A 263 12.87 -6.20 -3.94
N ASN A 264 11.58 -6.51 -3.80
CA ASN A 264 11.06 -7.39 -2.74
C ASN A 264 11.56 -8.83 -2.85
N GLN A 265 11.91 -9.28 -4.06
CA GLN A 265 12.49 -10.61 -4.26
C GLN A 265 13.98 -10.69 -3.93
N ILE A 266 14.71 -9.56 -3.89
CA ILE A 266 16.09 -9.55 -3.42
C ILE A 266 16.11 -9.54 -1.89
N ARG A 267 16.27 -10.72 -1.29
CA ARG A 267 16.20 -10.94 0.17
C ARG A 267 17.57 -11.09 0.82
N ASN A 268 18.58 -11.49 0.06
CA ASN A 268 19.93 -11.72 0.57
C ASN A 268 21.03 -11.30 -0.42
N GLU A 269 22.29 -11.41 0.01
CA GLU A 269 23.46 -11.03 -0.79
C GLU A 269 23.64 -11.87 -2.06
N ASN A 270 23.25 -13.15 -2.05
CA ASN A 270 23.35 -14.01 -3.24
C ASN A 270 22.36 -13.58 -4.32
N ASP A 271 21.12 -13.23 -3.95
CA ASP A 271 20.12 -12.70 -4.87
C ASP A 271 20.60 -11.37 -5.47
N MET A 272 21.14 -10.47 -4.63
CA MET A 272 21.71 -9.21 -5.10
C MET A 272 22.88 -9.44 -6.06
N LYS A 273 23.76 -10.41 -5.77
CA LYS A 273 24.87 -10.76 -6.66
C LYS A 273 24.35 -11.24 -8.02
N ARG A 274 23.37 -12.15 -8.03
CA ARG A 274 22.72 -12.64 -9.26
C ARG A 274 22.07 -11.49 -10.05
N PHE A 275 21.41 -10.55 -9.36
CA PHE A 275 20.83 -9.36 -9.98
C PHE A 275 21.91 -8.54 -10.69
N VAL A 276 22.96 -8.14 -9.97
CA VAL A 276 24.04 -7.28 -10.48
C VAL A 276 24.79 -7.95 -11.64
N GLU A 277 24.93 -9.27 -11.63
CA GLU A 277 25.54 -10.03 -12.74
C GLU A 277 24.64 -10.08 -13.99
N SER A 278 23.33 -9.91 -13.83
CA SER A 278 22.34 -10.04 -14.90
C SER A 278 21.97 -8.71 -15.56
N VAL A 279 22.24 -7.57 -14.91
CA VAL A 279 21.78 -6.25 -15.37
C VAL A 279 22.91 -5.23 -15.43
N SER A 280 22.81 -4.28 -16.37
CA SER A 280 23.68 -3.11 -16.35
C SER A 280 23.16 -2.07 -15.36
N ILE A 281 23.74 -2.05 -14.15
CA ILE A 281 23.33 -1.16 -13.05
C ILE A 281 23.36 0.32 -13.44
N ASN A 282 24.43 0.78 -14.09
CA ASN A 282 24.51 2.17 -14.53
C ASN A 282 23.41 2.50 -15.54
N ASN A 283 23.15 1.62 -16.52
CA ASN A 283 22.07 1.85 -17.49
C ASN A 283 20.69 1.88 -16.83
N LEU A 284 20.45 1.04 -15.81
CA LEU A 284 19.21 1.04 -15.04
C LEU A 284 19.03 2.37 -14.30
N ILE A 285 20.06 2.85 -13.59
CA ILE A 285 20.02 4.13 -12.87
C ILE A 285 19.79 5.29 -13.84
N GLU A 286 20.55 5.35 -14.92
CA GLU A 286 20.41 6.39 -15.95
C GLU A 286 19.01 6.40 -16.54
N TYR A 287 18.51 5.24 -16.97
CA TYR A 287 17.19 5.14 -17.56
C TYR A 287 16.09 5.54 -16.56
N TYR A 288 16.16 5.03 -15.33
CA TYR A 288 15.15 5.30 -14.31
C TYR A 288 15.06 6.81 -14.00
N PHE A 289 16.17 7.48 -13.68
CA PHE A 289 16.09 8.90 -13.31
C PHE A 289 15.90 9.85 -14.49
N HIS A 290 16.32 9.45 -15.70
CA HIS A 290 16.10 10.27 -16.88
C HIS A 290 14.68 10.14 -17.45
N THR A 291 14.11 8.93 -17.43
CA THR A 291 12.88 8.60 -18.17
C THR A 291 11.69 8.32 -17.26
N VAL A 292 11.90 7.62 -16.15
CA VAL A 292 10.81 7.11 -15.28
C VAL A 292 10.49 8.12 -14.20
N TYR A 293 11.50 8.48 -13.39
CA TYR A 293 11.35 9.30 -12.19
C TYR A 293 10.63 10.65 -12.41
N PRO A 294 10.90 11.41 -13.49
CA PRO A 294 10.22 12.69 -13.72
C PRO A 294 8.70 12.58 -13.94
N ASN A 295 8.20 11.39 -14.25
CA ASN A 295 6.79 11.13 -14.54
C ASN A 295 6.04 10.50 -13.37
N LEU A 296 6.72 10.18 -12.25
CA LEU A 296 6.10 9.55 -11.09
C LEU A 296 5.22 10.54 -10.32
N THR A 297 4.16 10.03 -9.70
CA THR A 297 3.18 10.86 -8.99
C THR A 297 3.10 10.52 -7.51
N LEU A 298 2.63 11.47 -6.69
CA LEU A 298 2.29 11.22 -5.29
C LEU A 298 0.92 10.55 -5.11
N LYS A 299 0.12 10.44 -6.19
CA LYS A 299 -1.20 9.80 -6.15
C LYS A 299 -1.07 8.31 -5.87
N HIS A 300 0.02 7.70 -6.34
CA HIS A 300 0.34 6.29 -6.16
C HIS A 300 1.70 6.15 -5.47
N PRO A 301 1.76 6.25 -4.11
CA PRO A 301 3.02 6.24 -3.35
C PRO A 301 4.01 5.13 -3.70
N TRP A 302 3.53 3.94 -4.09
CA TRP A 302 4.37 2.81 -4.50
C TRP A 302 5.22 3.11 -5.73
N GLU A 303 4.79 4.02 -6.61
CA GLU A 303 5.58 4.48 -7.76
C GLU A 303 6.93 5.02 -7.29
N LEU A 304 6.91 5.91 -6.29
CA LEU A 304 8.11 6.48 -5.70
C LEU A 304 8.90 5.47 -4.85
N GLN A 305 8.25 4.43 -4.32
CA GLN A 305 8.92 3.34 -3.61
C GLN A 305 9.73 2.43 -4.54
N SER A 306 9.50 2.45 -5.85
CA SER A 306 10.26 1.63 -6.81
C SER A 306 11.77 1.88 -6.77
N ILE A 307 12.22 3.04 -6.26
CA ILE A 307 13.62 3.34 -5.95
C ILE A 307 14.23 2.38 -4.91
N ALA A 308 13.41 1.64 -4.15
CA ALA A 308 13.86 0.68 -3.15
C ALA A 308 14.88 -0.32 -3.73
N LEU A 309 14.71 -0.74 -5.00
CA LEU A 309 15.68 -1.59 -5.68
C LEU A 309 17.07 -0.92 -5.71
N LEU A 310 17.12 0.36 -6.10
CA LEU A 310 18.36 1.12 -6.21
C LEU A 310 19.01 1.35 -4.84
N ASN A 311 18.20 1.47 -3.78
CA ASN A 311 18.68 1.49 -2.40
C ASN A 311 19.30 0.17 -1.94
N LYS A 312 18.95 -0.97 -2.54
CA LYS A 312 19.60 -2.26 -2.23
C LYS A 312 20.94 -2.47 -2.95
N ILE A 313 21.20 -1.78 -4.07
CA ILE A 313 22.40 -1.97 -4.90
C ILE A 313 23.70 -1.65 -4.12
N PRO A 314 24.73 -2.51 -4.08
CA PRO A 314 25.98 -2.17 -3.41
C PRO A 314 26.64 -0.91 -4.00
N LEU A 315 27.23 -0.08 -3.14
CA LEU A 315 27.88 1.19 -3.56
C LEU A 315 28.96 0.96 -4.62
N THR A 316 29.71 -0.14 -4.50
CA THR A 316 30.76 -0.54 -5.44
C THR A 316 30.25 -0.80 -6.86
N CYS A 317 28.94 -0.97 -7.03
CA CYS A 317 28.29 -1.14 -8.33
C CYS A 317 27.80 0.17 -8.95
N ILE A 318 27.71 1.26 -8.16
CA ILE A 318 27.31 2.59 -8.64
C ILE A 318 28.60 3.32 -9.03
N LYS A 319 28.97 3.28 -10.31
CA LYS A 319 30.28 3.82 -10.75
C LYS A 319 30.21 5.26 -11.22
N SER A 320 29.15 5.62 -11.93
CA SER A 320 29.02 6.96 -12.51
C SER A 320 27.57 7.25 -12.86
N ILE A 321 27.11 8.45 -12.51
CA ILE A 321 25.84 9.01 -12.96
C ILE A 321 26.15 10.28 -13.76
N GLN A 322 25.56 10.40 -14.94
CA GLN A 322 25.69 11.58 -15.78
C GLN A 322 25.14 12.80 -15.06
N ARG A 323 25.85 13.92 -15.18
CA ARG A 323 25.46 15.18 -14.53
C ARG A 323 24.02 15.58 -14.85
N THR A 324 23.61 15.48 -16.11
CA THR A 324 22.25 15.82 -16.56
C THR A 324 21.17 14.96 -15.89
N THR A 325 21.45 13.67 -15.69
CA THR A 325 20.53 12.75 -14.99
C THR A 325 20.43 13.09 -13.51
N LEU A 326 21.56 13.42 -12.87
CA LEU A 326 21.59 13.88 -11.49
C LEU A 326 20.83 15.20 -11.32
N GLU A 327 21.03 16.17 -12.22
CA GLU A 327 20.29 17.44 -12.22
C GLU A 327 18.78 17.21 -12.33
N ASN A 328 18.33 16.33 -13.24
CA ASN A 328 16.92 15.98 -13.37
C ASN A 328 16.36 15.35 -12.10
N TYR A 329 17.10 14.43 -11.48
CA TYR A 329 16.72 13.79 -10.23
C TYR A 329 16.58 14.82 -9.10
N LEU A 330 17.58 15.69 -8.89
CA LEU A 330 17.56 16.70 -7.84
C LEU A 330 16.43 17.72 -8.05
N ASN A 331 16.18 18.14 -9.30
CA ASN A 331 15.08 19.05 -9.63
C ASN A 331 13.71 18.43 -9.33
N ALA A 332 13.52 17.14 -9.65
CA ALA A 332 12.29 16.43 -9.33
C ALA A 332 12.14 16.20 -7.82
N LEU A 333 13.21 15.82 -7.13
CA LEU A 333 13.23 15.64 -5.68
C LEU A 333 12.93 16.94 -4.93
N SER A 334 13.47 18.08 -5.39
CA SER A 334 13.17 19.40 -4.82
C SER A 334 11.66 19.69 -4.78
N LYS A 335 10.92 19.33 -5.84
CA LYS A 335 9.46 19.52 -5.91
C LYS A 335 8.68 18.61 -4.97
N LEU A 336 9.25 17.47 -4.57
CA LEU A 336 8.62 16.54 -3.62
C LEU A 336 8.83 16.98 -2.17
N ILE A 337 9.93 17.69 -1.87
CA ILE A 337 10.27 18.15 -0.53
C ILE A 337 9.48 19.44 -0.23
N THR A 338 8.24 19.25 0.21
CA THR A 338 7.38 20.33 0.72
C THR A 338 6.90 19.97 2.12
N THR A 339 6.49 20.99 2.89
CA THR A 339 5.95 20.77 4.24
C THR A 339 4.81 19.73 4.25
N THR A 340 3.90 19.79 3.28
CA THR A 340 2.77 18.85 3.17
C THR A 340 3.24 17.43 2.90
N THR A 341 4.08 17.21 1.88
CA THR A 341 4.55 15.87 1.53
C THR A 341 5.33 15.23 2.68
N LEU A 342 6.15 16.02 3.39
CA LEU A 342 6.91 15.55 4.54
C LEU A 342 6.02 15.15 5.72
N GLN A 343 4.82 15.72 5.86
CA GLN A 343 3.88 15.33 6.92
C GLN A 343 3.15 14.02 6.61
N ILE A 344 2.80 13.78 5.33
CA ILE A 344 1.96 12.63 4.95
C ILE A 344 2.76 11.43 4.42
N ASN A 345 3.95 11.66 3.86
CA ASN A 345 4.72 10.67 3.08
C ASN A 345 6.23 10.73 3.36
N VAL A 346 6.64 11.00 4.61
CA VAL A 346 8.07 11.11 4.99
C VAL A 346 8.88 9.88 4.56
N ASN A 347 8.32 8.68 4.67
CA ASN A 347 8.97 7.42 4.29
C ASN A 347 9.37 7.37 2.81
N LEU A 348 8.56 7.96 1.91
CA LEU A 348 8.90 8.03 0.50
C LEU A 348 10.12 8.92 0.28
N VAL A 349 10.16 10.06 0.97
CA VAL A 349 11.27 11.02 0.90
C VAL A 349 12.53 10.42 1.49
N ILE A 350 12.44 9.66 2.59
CA ILE A 350 13.57 8.92 3.18
C ILE A 350 14.23 8.03 2.14
N LEU A 351 13.45 7.27 1.36
CA LEU A 351 14.00 6.40 0.32
C LEU A 351 14.78 7.20 -0.75
N GLN A 352 14.28 8.37 -1.15
CA GLN A 352 14.98 9.25 -2.10
C GLN A 352 16.29 9.79 -1.50
N MET A 353 16.23 10.34 -0.29
CA MET A 353 17.40 10.90 0.39
C MET A 353 18.46 9.84 0.68
N THR A 354 18.04 8.62 1.03
CA THR A 354 18.95 7.48 1.22
C THR A 354 19.71 7.17 -0.06
N PHE A 355 19.01 7.13 -1.20
CA PHE A 355 19.67 6.89 -2.48
C PHE A 355 20.62 8.02 -2.84
N LEU A 356 20.24 9.28 -2.58
CA LEU A 356 21.11 10.44 -2.78
C LEU A 356 22.41 10.33 -1.97
N GLY A 357 22.34 9.88 -0.71
CA GLY A 357 23.51 9.62 0.11
C GLY A 357 24.42 8.53 -0.46
N LYS A 358 23.82 7.49 -1.07
CA LYS A 358 24.60 6.47 -1.79
C LYS A 358 25.31 7.02 -3.01
N ILE A 359 24.64 7.87 -3.80
CA ILE A 359 25.28 8.55 -4.94
C ILE A 359 26.48 9.35 -4.42
N LEU A 360 26.28 10.20 -3.40
CA LEU A 360 27.34 11.02 -2.81
C LEU A 360 28.52 10.19 -2.32
N GLY A 361 28.26 9.05 -1.66
CA GLY A 361 29.32 8.16 -1.18
C GLY A 361 30.05 7.37 -2.27
N SER A 362 29.47 7.25 -3.46
CA SER A 362 30.02 6.48 -4.59
C SER A 362 30.70 7.33 -5.66
N ILE A 363 30.33 8.60 -5.80
CA ILE A 363 30.75 9.42 -6.94
C ILE A 363 32.15 10.01 -6.74
N GLU A 364 33.01 9.84 -7.74
CA GLU A 364 34.36 10.41 -7.72
C GLU A 364 34.39 11.84 -8.29
N ASP A 365 33.47 12.20 -9.19
CA ASP A 365 33.41 13.51 -9.84
C ASP A 365 33.07 14.63 -8.85
N THR A 366 34.06 15.48 -8.56
CA THR A 366 33.94 16.66 -7.69
C THR A 366 32.78 17.57 -8.07
N ARG A 367 32.51 17.79 -9.36
CA ARG A 367 31.46 18.70 -9.80
C ARG A 367 30.06 18.17 -9.51
N ASN A 368 29.90 16.84 -9.46
CA ASN A 368 28.64 16.22 -9.08
C ASN A 368 28.48 16.19 -7.56
N LYS A 369 29.56 16.05 -6.79
CA LYS A 369 29.54 16.26 -5.32
C LYS A 369 29.11 17.69 -4.98
N GLU A 370 29.70 18.69 -5.63
CA GLU A 370 29.34 20.10 -5.48
C GLU A 370 27.86 20.36 -5.80
N LEU A 371 27.33 19.70 -6.83
CA LEU A 371 25.90 19.80 -7.18
C LEU A 371 24.99 19.25 -6.08
N ILE A 372 25.30 18.08 -5.52
CA ILE A 372 24.55 17.50 -4.40
C ILE A 372 24.64 18.38 -3.16
N ASN A 373 25.84 18.87 -2.84
CA ASN A 373 26.05 19.76 -1.70
C ASN A 373 25.27 21.06 -1.84
N GLY A 374 25.28 21.68 -3.03
CA GLY A 374 24.48 22.87 -3.34
C GLY A 374 22.99 22.63 -3.12
N PHE A 375 22.46 21.52 -3.64
CA PHE A 375 21.07 21.13 -3.43
C PHE A 375 20.70 20.98 -1.94
N LEU A 376 21.55 20.32 -1.14
CA LEU A 376 21.32 20.14 0.29
C LEU A 376 21.37 21.47 1.05
N THR A 377 22.26 22.38 0.64
CA THR A 377 22.30 23.75 1.16
C THR A 377 21.04 24.53 0.80
N ASP A 378 20.57 24.45 -0.45
CA ASP A 378 19.37 25.15 -0.90
C ASP A 378 18.11 24.72 -0.12
N ILE A 379 17.98 23.42 0.19
CA ILE A 379 16.89 22.92 1.05
C ILE A 379 16.94 23.57 2.44
N LYS A 380 18.15 23.67 3.03
CA LYS A 380 18.33 24.26 4.37
C LYS A 380 18.11 25.77 4.40
N LEU A 381 18.35 26.44 3.27
CA LEU A 381 18.10 27.88 3.11
C LEU A 381 16.66 28.20 2.67
N SER A 382 15.84 27.19 2.39
CA SER A 382 14.43 27.37 2.04
C SER A 382 13.67 28.04 3.19
N ASN A 383 12.75 28.94 2.84
CA ASN A 383 11.84 29.58 3.80
C ASN A 383 10.96 28.55 4.55
N GLU A 384 10.77 27.35 3.98
CA GLU A 384 10.01 26.28 4.62
C GLU A 384 10.81 25.47 5.64
N TYR A 385 12.14 25.56 5.64
CA TYR A 385 13.01 24.65 6.41
C TYR A 385 12.67 24.63 7.90
N GLU A 386 12.37 25.77 8.49
CA GLU A 386 11.99 25.84 9.90
C GLU A 386 10.73 25.03 10.22
N SER A 387 9.78 24.98 9.27
CA SER A 387 8.51 24.25 9.40
C SER A 387 8.62 22.76 9.12
N PHE A 388 9.76 22.28 8.61
CA PHE A 388 9.93 20.86 8.32
C PHE A 388 9.93 20.00 9.58
N PRO A 389 9.36 18.78 9.53
CA PRO A 389 9.43 17.83 10.63
C PRO A 389 10.87 17.59 11.07
N HIS A 390 11.09 17.49 12.39
CA HIS A 390 12.42 17.27 12.95
C HIS A 390 13.09 15.99 12.43
N GLU A 391 12.30 14.92 12.26
CA GLU A 391 12.72 13.67 11.61
C GLU A 391 13.32 13.92 10.22
N PHE A 392 12.71 14.78 9.40
CA PHE A 392 13.24 15.09 8.07
C PHE A 392 14.59 15.83 8.14
N LYS A 393 14.77 16.72 9.11
CA LYS A 393 16.06 17.40 9.33
C LYS A 393 17.17 16.40 9.70
N ILE A 394 16.83 15.38 10.49
CA ILE A 394 17.73 14.24 10.78
C ILE A 394 18.09 13.50 9.49
N ILE A 395 17.10 13.18 8.65
CA ILE A 395 17.30 12.48 7.38
C ILE A 395 18.21 13.27 6.43
N LEU A 396 18.03 14.60 6.36
CA LEU A 396 18.90 15.48 5.55
C LEU A 396 20.36 15.40 6.00
N ASN A 397 20.61 15.35 7.32
CA ASN A 397 21.96 15.22 7.84
C ASN A 397 22.56 13.82 7.54
N GLN A 398 21.74 12.76 7.56
CA GLN A 398 22.18 11.39 7.29
C GLN A 398 22.67 11.16 5.85
N VAL A 399 22.33 12.02 4.89
CA VAL A 399 22.80 11.92 3.50
C VAL A 399 24.33 11.81 3.41
N TYR A 400 25.04 12.49 4.30
CA TYR A 400 26.51 12.51 4.35
C TYR A 400 27.14 11.25 4.95
N PHE A 401 26.37 10.42 5.66
CA PHE A 401 26.94 9.33 6.45
C PHE A 401 27.63 8.30 5.56
N GLN A 402 27.04 7.98 4.41
CA GLN A 402 27.61 7.01 3.49
C GLN A 402 28.93 7.48 2.88
N TYR A 403 29.04 8.78 2.60
CA TYR A 403 30.29 9.41 2.18
C TYR A 403 31.36 9.30 3.26
N LEU A 404 31.01 9.63 4.50
CA LEU A 404 31.91 9.53 5.65
C LEU A 404 32.36 8.09 5.94
N TYR A 405 31.47 7.10 5.82
CA TYR A 405 31.84 5.68 5.99
C TYR A 405 32.83 5.21 4.93
N THR A 406 32.63 5.63 3.69
CA THR A 406 33.49 5.23 2.55
C THR A 406 34.87 5.87 2.66
N HIS A 407 34.95 7.09 3.21
CA HIS A 407 36.18 7.87 3.32
C HIS A 407 36.72 7.96 4.75
N LYS A 408 36.33 7.05 5.65
CA LYS A 408 36.77 7.04 7.05
C LYS A 408 38.29 7.03 7.23
N ASP A 409 39.00 6.39 6.30
CA ASP A 409 40.45 6.26 6.34
C ASP A 409 41.16 7.44 5.65
N SER A 410 40.43 8.28 4.92
CA SER A 410 40.97 9.48 4.24
C SER A 410 41.43 10.56 5.24
N GLU A 411 42.45 11.32 4.86
CA GLU A 411 42.94 12.52 5.57
C GLU A 411 42.62 13.82 4.81
N ASP A 412 41.73 13.75 3.82
CA ASP A 412 41.34 14.91 3.01
C ASP A 412 40.60 15.98 3.84
N ASP A 413 40.97 17.24 3.63
CA ASP A 413 40.34 18.41 4.26
C ASP A 413 38.84 18.51 3.89
N GLU A 414 38.44 18.04 2.71
CA GLU A 414 37.03 17.94 2.31
C GLU A 414 36.26 17.01 3.26
N VAL A 415 36.83 15.84 3.57
CA VAL A 415 36.22 14.86 4.48
C VAL A 415 36.16 15.42 5.90
N LYS A 416 37.20 16.12 6.36
CA LYS A 416 37.19 16.81 7.66
C LYS A 416 36.06 17.85 7.74
N THR A 417 35.89 18.64 6.69
CA THR A 417 34.87 19.69 6.63
C THR A 417 33.47 19.10 6.61
N VAL A 418 33.21 18.08 5.78
CA VAL A 418 31.92 17.37 5.76
C VAL A 418 31.63 16.77 7.14
N LEU A 419 32.61 16.08 7.74
CA LEU A 419 32.46 15.50 9.08
C LEU A 419 32.11 16.55 10.13
N GLN A 420 32.86 17.65 10.18
CA GLN A 420 32.64 18.71 11.16
C GLN A 420 31.23 19.30 11.01
N ASN A 421 30.83 19.65 9.79
CA ASN A 421 29.49 20.19 9.52
C ASN A 421 28.40 19.20 9.93
N THR A 422 28.55 17.92 9.58
CA THR A 422 27.60 16.85 9.94
C THR A 422 27.48 16.66 11.46
N LEU A 423 28.59 16.71 12.20
CA LEU A 423 28.57 16.55 13.66
C LEU A 423 27.99 17.78 14.38
N GLU A 424 28.36 18.99 13.95
CA GLU A 424 27.79 20.23 14.51
C GLU A 424 26.28 20.34 14.25
N GLU A 425 25.83 19.91 13.07
CA GLU A 425 24.40 19.81 12.77
C GLU A 425 23.72 18.73 13.62
N SER A 426 24.36 17.58 13.80
CA SER A 426 23.88 16.55 14.73
C SER A 426 23.73 17.10 16.15
N GLU A 427 24.71 17.87 16.64
CA GLU A 427 24.66 18.52 17.96
C GLU A 427 23.40 19.40 18.09
N LYS A 428 23.14 20.25 17.09
CA LYS A 428 21.97 21.16 17.08
C LYS A 428 20.66 20.37 17.06
N LEU A 429 20.57 19.35 16.20
CA LEU A 429 19.37 18.53 16.06
C LEU A 429 19.08 17.77 17.37
N LEU A 430 20.08 17.10 17.94
CA LEU A 430 19.90 16.33 19.18
C LEU A 430 19.54 17.22 20.38
N LYS A 431 20.12 18.42 20.48
CA LYS A 431 19.71 19.41 21.50
C LYS A 431 18.26 19.85 21.32
N GLY A 432 17.86 20.14 20.08
CA GLY A 432 16.48 20.45 19.75
C GLY A 432 15.51 19.32 20.11
N SER A 433 15.92 18.04 19.98
CA SER A 433 15.10 16.91 20.42
C SER A 433 14.85 16.91 21.92
N ILE A 434 15.88 17.21 22.74
CA ILE A 434 15.76 17.30 24.20
C ILE A 434 14.84 18.47 24.58
N GLU A 435 15.11 19.66 24.05
CA GLU A 435 14.36 20.88 24.36
C GLU A 435 12.88 20.76 23.96
N GLY A 436 12.61 20.16 22.79
CA GLY A 436 11.27 19.96 22.26
C GLY A 436 10.56 18.68 22.75
N ARG A 437 11.21 17.85 23.58
CA ARG A 437 10.72 16.51 23.98
C ARG A 437 10.30 15.65 22.77
N MET A 438 11.04 15.73 21.68
CA MET A 438 10.73 14.99 20.46
C MET A 438 11.30 13.56 20.53
N PRO A 439 10.61 12.56 19.96
CA PRO A 439 11.15 11.20 19.88
C PRO A 439 12.48 11.18 19.12
N LEU A 440 13.51 10.58 19.74
CA LEU A 440 14.81 10.38 19.10
C LEU A 440 14.81 9.08 18.28
N GLN A 441 15.33 9.16 17.06
CA GLN A 441 15.47 7.99 16.21
C GLN A 441 16.69 7.18 16.63
N MET A 442 16.45 6.02 17.25
CA MET A 442 17.54 5.13 17.69
C MET A 442 18.49 4.71 16.57
N ILE A 443 17.95 4.51 15.36
CA ILE A 443 18.74 4.18 14.17
C ILE A 443 19.74 5.32 13.88
N TYR A 444 19.30 6.57 13.97
CA TYR A 444 20.17 7.73 13.77
C TYR A 444 21.32 7.77 14.80
N LEU A 445 21.01 7.54 16.08
CA LEU A 445 22.04 7.49 17.14
C LEU A 445 23.04 6.35 16.92
N VAL A 446 22.58 5.18 16.47
CA VAL A 446 23.46 4.05 16.11
C VAL A 446 24.39 4.45 14.97
N GLU A 447 23.86 4.98 13.87
CA GLU A 447 24.68 5.37 12.73
C GLU A 447 25.65 6.52 13.07
N LEU A 448 25.22 7.51 13.85
CA LEU A 448 26.06 8.59 14.34
C LEU A 448 27.19 8.07 15.25
N SER A 449 26.89 7.11 16.14
CA SER A 449 27.92 6.48 16.99
C SER A 449 29.01 5.76 16.19
N LYS A 450 28.67 5.19 15.03
CA LYS A 450 29.67 4.59 14.12
C LYS A 450 30.57 5.66 13.53
N ILE A 451 30.02 6.82 13.14
CA ILE A 451 30.82 7.95 12.65
C ILE A 451 31.82 8.36 13.73
N PHE A 452 31.36 8.60 14.96
CA PHE A 452 32.27 8.91 16.07
C PHE A 452 33.35 7.82 16.22
N GLY A 453 32.97 6.54 16.22
CA GLY A 453 33.91 5.43 16.34
C GLY A 453 34.95 5.35 15.22
N PHE A 454 34.60 5.71 13.98
CA PHE A 454 35.53 5.74 12.85
C PHE A 454 36.56 6.87 12.94
N TYR A 455 36.16 8.01 13.50
CA TYR A 455 36.96 9.24 13.45
C TYR A 455 37.58 9.65 14.79
N VAL A 456 37.27 8.97 15.90
CA VAL A 456 37.78 9.28 17.24
C VAL A 456 39.31 9.27 17.31
N SER A 457 39.97 8.34 16.64
CA SER A 457 41.44 8.26 16.64
C SER A 457 42.12 9.49 16.01
N LYS A 458 41.41 10.18 15.10
CA LYS A 458 41.89 11.35 14.38
C LYS A 458 41.53 12.67 15.08
N TYR A 459 40.29 12.78 15.57
CA TYR A 459 39.74 14.08 15.98
C TYR A 459 39.30 14.17 17.45
N ARG A 460 39.60 13.18 18.30
CA ARG A 460 39.25 13.22 19.76
C ARG A 460 39.72 14.46 20.51
N THR A 461 40.79 15.12 20.07
CA THR A 461 41.35 16.32 20.70
C THR A 461 40.70 17.61 20.21
N GLU A 462 39.92 17.55 19.14
CA GLU A 462 39.24 18.71 18.55
C GLU A 462 37.98 19.05 19.35
N GLU A 463 37.77 20.34 19.63
CA GLU A 463 36.68 20.80 20.50
C GLU A 463 35.28 20.52 19.90
N TRP A 464 35.11 20.76 18.60
CA TRP A 464 33.85 20.51 17.88
C TRP A 464 33.45 19.03 17.92
N PHE A 465 34.43 18.12 17.82
CA PHE A 465 34.20 16.68 17.87
C PHE A 465 33.77 16.26 19.27
N LYS A 466 34.51 16.70 20.28
CA LYS A 466 34.25 16.36 21.68
C LYS A 466 32.89 16.87 22.16
N LYS A 467 32.55 18.13 21.84
CA LYS A 467 31.26 18.74 22.18
C LYS A 467 30.08 18.01 21.54
N SER A 468 30.22 17.59 20.28
CA SER A 468 29.20 16.83 19.58
C SER A 468 29.02 15.43 20.19
N PHE A 469 30.12 14.77 20.57
CA PHE A 469 30.09 13.45 21.20
C PHE A 469 29.47 13.49 22.60
N ASP A 470 29.86 14.47 23.42
CA ASP A 470 29.30 14.69 24.76
C ASP A 470 27.78 14.93 24.69
N THR A 471 27.33 15.70 23.68
CA THR A 471 25.89 15.90 23.43
C THR A 471 25.20 14.59 23.09
N MET A 472 25.76 13.78 22.19
CA MET A 472 25.20 12.45 21.86
C MET A 472 25.12 11.54 23.09
N ILE A 473 26.14 11.53 23.96
CA ILE A 473 26.13 10.75 25.20
C ILE A 473 25.04 11.23 26.16
N SER A 474 24.90 12.55 26.34
CA SER A 474 23.86 13.13 27.20
C SER A 474 22.48 12.68 26.73
N VAL A 475 22.22 12.83 25.44
CA VAL A 475 20.96 12.43 24.80
C VAL A 475 20.70 10.93 24.97
N PHE A 476 21.72 10.10 24.79
CA PHE A 476 21.63 8.66 25.01
C PHE A 476 21.29 8.31 26.46
N ASN A 477 21.93 8.94 27.45
CA ASN A 477 21.66 8.70 28.86
C ASN A 477 20.23 9.12 29.22
N ASP A 478 19.79 10.30 28.76
CA ASP A 478 18.43 10.79 28.97
C ASP A 478 17.39 9.83 28.39
N ALA A 479 17.63 9.33 27.17
CA ALA A 479 16.76 8.33 26.53
C ALA A 479 16.77 6.99 27.30
N ASN A 480 17.92 6.56 27.83
CA ASN A 480 18.04 5.34 28.64
C ASN A 480 17.22 5.43 29.93
N GLU A 481 17.32 6.56 30.61
CA GLU A 481 16.62 6.85 31.86
C GLU A 481 15.10 6.88 31.65
N GLN A 482 14.66 7.44 30.53
CA GLN A 482 13.25 7.45 30.13
C GLN A 482 12.72 6.07 29.72
N MET A 483 13.55 5.21 29.12
CA MET A 483 13.13 3.91 28.57
C MET A 483 13.30 2.69 29.49
N GLN A 484 13.81 2.87 30.73
CA GLN A 484 14.02 1.82 31.75
C GLN A 484 14.31 0.40 31.20
N LYS A 485 15.56 0.15 30.79
CA LYS A 485 16.11 -1.18 30.42
C LYS A 485 15.28 -1.96 29.38
N ASN A 486 15.19 -1.46 28.15
CA ASN A 486 14.80 -2.31 27.04
C ASN A 486 15.99 -3.18 26.60
N GLY A 487 15.82 -4.51 26.66
CA GLY A 487 16.77 -5.51 26.14
C GLY A 487 16.88 -5.54 24.61
N ASN A 488 16.67 -4.40 23.94
CA ASN A 488 16.67 -4.29 22.49
C ASN A 488 18.10 -4.44 21.95
N PRO A 489 18.35 -5.35 20.98
CA PRO A 489 19.66 -5.52 20.35
C PRO A 489 20.28 -4.22 19.82
N THR A 490 19.47 -3.32 19.27
CA THR A 490 19.89 -2.01 18.76
C THR A 490 20.46 -1.12 19.86
N TRP A 491 19.89 -1.19 21.06
CA TRP A 491 20.38 -0.45 22.23
C TRP A 491 21.76 -0.96 22.66
N LYS A 492 21.94 -2.28 22.69
CA LYS A 492 23.23 -2.91 23.02
C LYS A 492 24.32 -2.58 21.99
N ILE A 493 23.97 -2.51 20.70
CA ILE A 493 24.90 -2.07 19.64
C ILE A 493 25.36 -0.64 19.91
N LEU A 494 24.43 0.26 20.24
CA LEU A 494 24.76 1.64 20.56
C LEU A 494 25.67 1.75 21.80
N GLU A 495 25.34 1.05 22.89
CA GLU A 495 26.18 0.99 24.09
C GLU A 495 27.60 0.52 23.77
N ASN A 496 27.74 -0.56 22.98
CA ASN A 496 29.03 -1.10 22.59
C ASN A 496 29.83 -0.09 21.75
N ASN A 497 29.19 0.58 20.78
CA ASN A 497 29.85 1.59 19.95
C ASN A 497 30.32 2.80 20.79
N ILE A 498 29.50 3.25 21.75
CA ILE A 498 29.87 4.32 22.68
C ILE A 498 31.04 3.89 23.57
N GLN A 499 31.01 2.67 24.13
CA GLN A 499 32.09 2.14 24.96
C GLN A 499 33.40 2.03 24.16
N TYR A 500 33.34 1.51 22.93
CA TYR A 500 34.47 1.43 22.03
C TYR A 500 35.06 2.82 21.76
N THR A 501 34.21 3.79 21.43
CA THR A 501 34.66 5.18 21.17
C THR A 501 35.33 5.79 22.41
N LYS A 502 34.71 5.67 23.59
CA LYS A 502 35.28 6.15 24.87
C LYS A 502 36.63 5.52 25.22
N TYR A 503 36.87 4.26 24.82
CA TYR A 503 38.17 3.61 25.05
C TYR A 503 39.29 4.36 24.33
N TYR A 504 39.05 4.82 23.11
CA TYR A 504 40.02 5.56 22.30
C TYR A 504 40.09 7.06 22.65
N GLU A 505 39.27 7.58 23.58
CA GLU A 505 39.42 8.95 24.08
C GLU A 505 40.47 9.08 25.19
N LYS A 506 40.77 7.98 25.90
CA LYS A 506 41.81 7.91 26.94
C LYS A 506 43.20 7.86 26.33
#